data_AF-A0A2Z4V0L7-F1
#
_entry.id   AF-A0A2Z4V0L7-F1
#
_cell.length_a   1.000
_cell.length_b   1.000
_cell.length_c   1.000
_cell.angle_alpha   90.00
_cell.angle_beta   90.00
_cell.angle_gamma   90.00
#
_symmetry.space_group_name_H-M   'P 1'
#
loop_
_entity.id
_entity.type
_entity.pdbx_description
1 polymer ?
#
loop_
_entity_poly.entity_id
_entity_poly.type
_entity_poly.pdbx_seq_one_letter_code
_entity_poly.pdbx_strand_id
1 'polypeptide(L)'
;MTAPGPAAPYGGRVEPEPPQPPPAALATGAVARHLGVSPTTLRSWERRYALGPARREDGRHRRWTPGDVARLELMCRLTAQGVPPSEAARVARGTPAAAPAGPSGAATPGGPRALRLGDVRPECRGLARAAVRLDAPAVEDLLAATLAELGLLTAWEEVIAPTLHAVGRKWASAGERYVEVEHLLSWHVSSALRRIRPAPERLPAPPVLLACAPGEQHSLPMEALTAALGERALPVRMFGPALPSDALHEAVRRTGPRAVVLWAQSRTTADASLARSVAGIEWGPRGARGHSALLLAGPGWSAGSASASASAAPLPRTERLFGLRSGVAVIEAVAAGRFPSTAAGRGAPAAYGS
;
A
#
# COMPACT_ATOMS: atom_id res chain seq x y z
N MET A 1 -69.68 -41.99 -56.41
CA MET A 1 -70.24 -41.07 -55.37
C MET A 1 -70.39 -41.91 -54.11
N THR A 2 -69.70 -41.70 -52.99
CA THR A 2 -69.04 -40.54 -52.40
C THR A 2 -68.00 -41.06 -51.40
N ALA A 3 -66.79 -40.49 -51.36
CA ALA A 3 -65.73 -40.89 -50.43
C ALA A 3 -65.86 -40.18 -49.07
N PRO A 4 -65.38 -40.79 -47.97
CA PRO A 4 -64.84 -40.06 -46.82
C PRO A 4 -63.34 -40.35 -46.61
N GLY A 5 -62.63 -39.31 -46.18
CA GLY A 5 -61.17 -39.20 -46.15
C GLY A 5 -60.42 -39.95 -45.04
N PRO A 6 -59.09 -39.77 -44.97
CA PRO A 6 -58.19 -40.60 -44.18
C PRO A 6 -58.26 -40.28 -42.68
N ALA A 7 -58.24 -41.35 -41.87
CA ALA A 7 -58.18 -41.31 -40.42
C ALA A 7 -56.86 -40.69 -39.92
N ALA A 8 -56.98 -39.76 -38.97
CA ALA A 8 -55.87 -39.11 -38.28
C ALA A 8 -55.04 -40.12 -37.44
N PRO A 9 -53.72 -39.93 -37.30
CA PRO A 9 -52.90 -40.84 -36.51
C PRO A 9 -53.15 -40.68 -35.01
N TYR A 10 -53.07 -41.81 -34.31
CA TYR A 10 -53.08 -41.96 -32.86
C TYR A 10 -52.20 -40.91 -32.17
N GLY A 11 -52.80 -40.08 -31.33
CA GLY A 11 -52.10 -39.19 -30.42
C GLY A 11 -51.33 -40.00 -29.37
N GLY A 12 -50.03 -40.16 -29.59
CA GLY A 12 -49.12 -40.61 -28.55
C GLY A 12 -49.14 -39.59 -27.41
N ARG A 13 -49.53 -40.03 -26.21
CA ARG A 13 -49.28 -39.26 -24.99
C ARG A 13 -47.77 -39.07 -24.89
N VAL A 14 -47.32 -37.83 -25.07
CA VAL A 14 -45.97 -37.41 -24.68
C VAL A 14 -45.94 -37.50 -23.16
N GLU A 15 -45.40 -38.61 -22.66
CA GLU A 15 -45.04 -38.75 -21.26
C GLU A 15 -44.03 -37.63 -20.97
N PRO A 16 -44.27 -36.74 -19.99
CA PRO A 16 -43.37 -35.65 -19.72
C PRO A 16 -42.00 -36.22 -19.34
N GLU A 17 -41.00 -35.88 -20.14
CA GLU A 17 -39.59 -36.15 -19.87
C GLU A 17 -39.30 -35.81 -18.39
N PRO A 18 -38.73 -36.76 -17.61
CA PRO A 18 -38.41 -36.49 -16.22
C PRO A 18 -37.56 -35.22 -16.15
N PRO A 19 -37.84 -34.28 -15.24
CA PRO A 19 -37.14 -33.00 -15.20
C PRO A 19 -35.64 -33.26 -15.15
N GLN A 20 -34.93 -32.77 -16.17
CA GLN A 20 -33.48 -32.91 -16.25
C GLN A 20 -32.87 -32.44 -14.92
N PRO A 21 -31.90 -33.18 -14.36
CA PRO A 21 -31.30 -32.81 -13.09
C PRO A 21 -30.75 -31.38 -13.20
N PRO A 22 -31.00 -30.51 -12.23
CA PRO A 22 -30.58 -29.12 -12.32
C PRO A 22 -29.06 -29.07 -12.54
N PRO A 23 -28.57 -28.16 -13.41
CA PRO A 23 -27.15 -28.07 -13.73
C PRO A 23 -26.33 -27.95 -12.44
N ALA A 24 -25.35 -28.85 -12.28
CA ALA A 24 -24.66 -29.10 -11.02
C ALA A 24 -24.13 -27.80 -10.39
N ALA A 25 -24.79 -27.36 -9.32
CA ALA A 25 -24.43 -26.11 -8.66
C ALA A 25 -23.17 -26.29 -7.79
N LEU A 26 -22.13 -25.50 -8.06
CA LEU A 26 -20.80 -25.62 -7.46
C LEU A 26 -20.74 -25.03 -6.05
N ALA A 27 -19.95 -25.63 -5.16
CA ALA A 27 -19.66 -25.04 -3.85
C ALA A 27 -18.74 -23.83 -3.98
N THR A 28 -18.87 -22.84 -3.08
CA THR A 28 -18.05 -21.61 -3.09
C THR A 28 -16.54 -21.86 -3.18
N GLY A 29 -16.02 -22.90 -2.53
CA GLY A 29 -14.60 -23.26 -2.60
C GLY A 29 -14.16 -23.84 -3.95
N ALA A 30 -15.07 -24.47 -4.70
CA ALA A 30 -14.80 -24.92 -6.07
C ALA A 30 -14.81 -23.73 -7.05
N VAL A 31 -15.76 -22.81 -6.89
CA VAL A 31 -15.84 -21.57 -7.68
C VAL A 31 -14.62 -20.67 -7.44
N ALA A 32 -14.17 -20.55 -6.18
CA ALA A 32 -12.96 -19.82 -5.81
C ALA A 32 -11.72 -20.32 -6.58
N ARG A 33 -11.51 -21.64 -6.56
CA ARG A 33 -10.39 -22.26 -7.27
C ARG A 33 -10.51 -22.13 -8.78
N HIS A 34 -11.72 -22.33 -9.33
CA HIS A 34 -12.00 -22.20 -10.76
C HIS A 34 -11.68 -20.78 -11.28
N LEU A 35 -11.97 -19.76 -10.49
CA LEU A 35 -11.76 -18.35 -10.86
C LEU A 35 -10.39 -17.79 -10.45
N GLY A 36 -9.57 -18.57 -9.74
CA GLY A 36 -8.28 -18.12 -9.22
C GLY A 36 -8.39 -17.00 -8.17
N VAL A 37 -9.47 -16.95 -7.40
CA VAL A 37 -9.71 -15.95 -6.34
C VAL A 37 -9.97 -16.60 -4.99
N SER A 38 -9.73 -15.89 -3.90
CA SER A 38 -9.99 -16.44 -2.55
C SER A 38 -11.50 -16.60 -2.26
N PRO A 39 -11.91 -17.57 -1.43
CA PRO A 39 -13.29 -17.68 -0.96
C PRO A 39 -13.79 -16.43 -0.21
N THR A 40 -12.89 -15.69 0.44
CA THR A 40 -13.20 -14.40 1.10
C THR A 40 -13.51 -13.30 0.07
N THR A 41 -12.78 -13.24 -1.05
CA THR A 41 -13.05 -12.32 -2.17
C THR A 41 -14.44 -12.57 -2.77
N LEU A 42 -14.80 -13.84 -3.00
CA LEU A 42 -16.15 -14.21 -3.47
C LEU A 42 -17.26 -13.80 -2.49
N ARG A 43 -17.05 -14.00 -1.19
CA ARG A 43 -18.01 -13.54 -0.15
C ARG A 43 -18.14 -12.02 -0.12
N SER A 44 -17.06 -11.30 -0.38
CA SER A 44 -17.06 -9.85 -0.49
C SER A 44 -17.84 -9.39 -1.72
N TRP A 45 -17.67 -10.02 -2.88
CA TRP A 45 -18.41 -9.69 -4.10
C TRP A 45 -19.91 -9.97 -3.99
N GLU A 46 -20.29 -11.08 -3.35
CA GLU A 46 -21.69 -11.39 -3.04
C GLU A 46 -22.33 -10.28 -2.20
N ARG A 47 -21.65 -9.85 -1.13
CA ARG A 47 -22.16 -8.82 -0.21
C ARG A 47 -22.15 -7.42 -0.82
N ARG A 48 -21.10 -7.06 -1.56
CA ARG A 48 -20.80 -5.69 -2.00
C ARG A 48 -21.39 -5.36 -3.36
N TYR A 49 -21.53 -6.35 -4.24
CA TYR A 49 -21.98 -6.15 -5.61
C TYR A 49 -23.24 -6.93 -5.95
N ALA A 50 -23.84 -7.62 -4.97
CA ALA A 50 -25.01 -8.48 -5.16
C ALA A 50 -24.81 -9.55 -6.25
N LEU A 51 -23.55 -10.00 -6.44
CA LEU A 51 -23.18 -11.12 -7.30
C LEU A 51 -23.14 -12.42 -6.48
N GLY A 52 -24.28 -12.73 -5.87
CA GLY A 52 -24.48 -13.97 -5.11
C GLY A 52 -25.17 -15.04 -5.95
N PRO A 53 -25.16 -16.30 -5.48
CA PRO A 53 -25.91 -17.38 -6.12
C PRO A 53 -27.40 -17.07 -6.16
N ALA A 54 -28.06 -17.39 -7.27
CA ALA A 54 -29.47 -17.04 -7.50
C ALA A 54 -30.47 -17.72 -6.54
N ARG A 55 -30.07 -18.82 -5.88
CA ARG A 55 -30.85 -19.48 -4.82
C ARG A 55 -30.02 -19.60 -3.54
N ARG A 56 -30.56 -19.09 -2.43
CA ARG A 56 -30.16 -19.50 -1.08
C ARG A 56 -31.17 -20.53 -0.61
N GLU A 57 -30.72 -21.75 -0.36
CA GLU A 57 -31.49 -22.71 0.44
C GLU A 57 -31.15 -22.45 1.90
N ASP A 58 -32.15 -22.12 2.71
CA ASP A 58 -31.95 -21.78 4.12
C ASP A 58 -31.29 -22.95 4.86
N GLY A 59 -30.07 -22.71 5.36
CA GLY A 59 -29.33 -23.65 6.21
C GLY A 59 -28.30 -24.56 5.54
N ARG A 60 -28.03 -24.48 4.22
CA ARG A 60 -26.95 -25.28 3.56
C ARG A 60 -25.88 -24.43 2.86
N HIS A 61 -24.72 -25.05 2.64
CA HIS A 61 -23.56 -24.47 1.95
C HIS A 61 -23.95 -23.84 0.60
N ARG A 62 -23.48 -22.62 0.32
CA ARG A 62 -23.82 -21.84 -0.88
C ARG A 62 -23.51 -22.61 -2.18
N ARG A 63 -24.50 -22.73 -3.05
CA ARG A 63 -24.43 -23.44 -4.34
C ARG A 63 -24.55 -22.45 -5.50
N TRP A 64 -23.56 -22.41 -6.38
CA TRP A 64 -23.45 -21.48 -7.51
C TRP A 64 -23.86 -22.16 -8.81
N THR A 65 -24.84 -21.59 -9.51
CA THR A 65 -25.28 -22.10 -10.82
C THR A 65 -24.25 -21.75 -11.90
N PRO A 66 -24.24 -22.43 -13.05
CA PRO A 66 -23.37 -22.05 -14.17
C PRO A 66 -23.58 -20.60 -14.63
N GLY A 67 -24.79 -20.07 -14.55
CA GLY A 67 -25.08 -18.66 -14.83
C GLY A 67 -24.43 -17.70 -13.83
N ASP A 68 -24.33 -18.08 -12.55
CA ASP A 68 -23.61 -17.29 -11.55
C ASP A 68 -22.11 -17.31 -11.81
N VAL A 69 -21.57 -18.47 -12.18
CA VAL A 69 -20.16 -18.63 -12.55
C VAL A 69 -19.83 -17.81 -13.79
N ALA A 70 -20.66 -17.82 -14.83
CA ALA A 70 -20.45 -17.02 -16.04
C ALA A 70 -20.43 -15.50 -15.75
N ARG A 71 -21.27 -15.01 -14.83
CA ARG A 71 -21.23 -13.61 -14.38
C ARG A 71 -19.95 -13.29 -13.63
N LEU A 72 -19.47 -14.20 -12.79
CA LEU A 72 -18.20 -14.05 -12.09
C LEU A 72 -17.00 -14.12 -13.06
N GLU A 73 -17.01 -15.00 -14.04
CA GLU A 73 -15.99 -15.07 -15.10
C GLU A 73 -15.96 -13.80 -15.94
N LEU A 74 -17.13 -13.25 -16.29
CA LEU A 74 -17.23 -11.96 -16.98
C LEU A 74 -16.67 -10.83 -16.11
N MET A 75 -17.01 -10.81 -14.81
CA MET A 75 -16.44 -9.85 -13.87
C MET A 75 -14.91 -9.99 -13.77
N CYS A 76 -14.39 -11.21 -13.67
CA CYS A 76 -12.95 -11.49 -13.65
C CYS A 76 -12.27 -11.04 -14.95
N ARG A 77 -12.88 -11.32 -16.10
CA ARG A 77 -12.36 -10.94 -17.42
C ARG A 77 -12.32 -9.43 -17.61
N LEU A 78 -13.40 -8.73 -17.25
CA LEU A 78 -13.46 -7.27 -17.29
C LEU A 78 -12.43 -6.66 -16.32
N THR A 79 -12.28 -7.25 -15.13
CA THR A 79 -11.27 -6.82 -14.16
C THR A 79 -9.85 -7.06 -14.68
N ALA A 80 -9.60 -8.18 -15.35
CA ALA A 80 -8.32 -8.49 -16.00
C ALA A 80 -8.00 -7.52 -17.16
N GLN A 81 -9.03 -6.99 -17.83
CA GLN A 81 -8.91 -5.94 -18.84
C GLN A 81 -8.80 -4.52 -18.24
N GLY A 82 -8.73 -4.40 -16.90
CA GLY A 82 -8.54 -3.12 -16.20
C GLY A 82 -9.84 -2.38 -15.88
N VAL A 83 -11.01 -2.99 -16.08
CA VAL A 83 -12.30 -2.43 -15.67
C VAL A 83 -12.42 -2.50 -14.14
N PRO A 84 -12.77 -1.41 -13.45
CA PRO A 84 -12.92 -1.43 -12.00
C PRO A 84 -13.95 -2.47 -11.53
N PRO A 85 -13.71 -3.22 -10.43
CA PRO A 85 -14.60 -4.31 -9.99
C PRO A 85 -16.07 -3.94 -9.82
N SER A 86 -16.39 -2.71 -9.40
CA SER A 86 -17.79 -2.25 -9.29
C SER A 86 -18.47 -2.06 -10.65
N GLU A 87 -17.71 -1.68 -11.67
CA GLU A 87 -18.20 -1.50 -13.03
C GLU A 87 -18.24 -2.84 -13.78
N ALA A 88 -17.21 -3.67 -13.62
CA ALA A 88 -17.20 -5.06 -14.06
C ALA A 88 -18.39 -5.84 -13.46
N ALA A 89 -18.68 -5.65 -12.17
CA ALA A 89 -19.83 -6.26 -11.51
C ALA A 89 -21.18 -5.68 -11.95
N ARG A 90 -21.24 -4.42 -12.40
CA ARG A 90 -22.45 -3.82 -12.97
C ARG A 90 -22.74 -4.40 -14.34
N VAL A 91 -21.73 -4.52 -15.19
CA VAL A 91 -21.84 -5.14 -16.52
C VAL A 91 -22.17 -6.62 -16.39
N ALA A 92 -21.52 -7.33 -15.46
CA ALA A 92 -21.82 -8.73 -15.16
C ALA A 92 -23.24 -8.97 -14.60
N ARG A 93 -23.90 -7.94 -14.05
CA ARG A 93 -25.30 -8.00 -13.60
C ARG A 93 -26.31 -7.68 -14.70
N GLY A 94 -25.89 -7.18 -15.86
CA GLY A 94 -26.78 -6.85 -16.98
C GLY A 94 -27.70 -5.65 -16.74
N THR A 95 -27.35 -4.71 -15.85
CA THR A 95 -28.18 -3.54 -15.54
C THR A 95 -27.99 -2.43 -16.60
N PRO A 96 -29.05 -1.99 -17.32
CA PRO A 96 -28.94 -0.92 -18.33
C PRO A 96 -28.66 0.45 -17.70
N ALA A 97 -27.91 1.30 -18.40
CA ALA A 97 -27.49 2.63 -17.95
C ALA A 97 -28.53 3.71 -18.33
N ALA A 98 -28.91 4.58 -17.39
CA ALA A 98 -29.60 5.82 -17.70
C ALA A 98 -28.58 6.89 -18.17
N ALA A 99 -28.82 7.48 -19.33
CA ALA A 99 -27.94 8.41 -20.04
C ALA A 99 -28.18 9.88 -19.66
N PRO A 100 -27.20 10.76 -19.96
CA PRO A 100 -27.51 11.98 -20.71
C PRO A 100 -26.77 12.03 -22.07
N ALA A 101 -27.45 12.51 -23.11
CA ALA A 101 -26.96 12.86 -24.46
C ALA A 101 -25.91 13.99 -24.37
N GLY A 102 -24.81 14.11 -25.13
CA GLY A 102 -24.45 13.98 -26.56
C GLY A 102 -23.56 15.21 -26.91
N PRO A 103 -22.86 15.36 -28.06
CA PRO A 103 -22.62 14.45 -29.19
C PRO A 103 -21.12 14.12 -29.44
N SER A 104 -20.93 13.20 -30.39
CA SER A 104 -19.72 12.50 -30.82
C SER A 104 -18.59 13.37 -31.38
N GLY A 105 -17.35 13.00 -31.06
CA GLY A 105 -16.13 13.34 -31.79
C GLY A 105 -15.12 12.21 -31.63
N ALA A 106 -14.76 11.56 -32.73
CA ALA A 106 -13.83 10.43 -32.76
C ALA A 106 -12.45 10.82 -32.19
N ALA A 107 -12.02 10.18 -31.09
CA ALA A 107 -10.64 10.21 -30.62
C ALA A 107 -10.33 9.07 -29.63
N THR A 108 -9.36 8.23 -30.00
CA THR A 108 -8.37 7.52 -29.17
C THR A 108 -8.84 6.68 -27.95
N PRO A 109 -8.43 5.40 -27.81
CA PRO A 109 -8.82 4.57 -26.67
C PRO A 109 -8.11 5.04 -25.38
N GLY A 110 -8.78 5.91 -24.63
CA GLY A 110 -8.32 6.48 -23.37
C GLY A 110 -9.47 7.04 -22.55
N GLY A 111 -10.35 6.15 -22.05
CA GLY A 111 -11.50 6.55 -21.23
C GLY A 111 -11.10 7.23 -19.90
N PRO A 112 -11.96 8.10 -19.30
CA PRO A 112 -11.55 9.09 -18.29
C PRO A 112 -11.25 8.54 -16.89
N ARG A 113 -11.19 7.21 -16.71
CA ARG A 113 -11.16 6.58 -15.38
C ARG A 113 -10.20 5.38 -15.24
N ALA A 114 -9.34 5.16 -16.24
CA ALA A 114 -8.15 4.34 -16.06
C ALA A 114 -7.21 5.02 -15.05
N LEU A 115 -6.45 4.24 -14.29
CA LEU A 115 -5.26 4.73 -13.57
C LEU A 115 -4.38 5.50 -14.58
N ARG A 116 -4.54 6.83 -14.72
CA ARG A 116 -3.55 7.66 -15.40
C ARG A 116 -2.37 7.81 -14.46
N LEU A 117 -1.60 6.73 -14.31
CA LEU A 117 -0.21 6.79 -13.92
C LEU A 117 0.54 7.34 -15.15
N GLY A 118 0.51 8.66 -15.34
CA GLY A 118 1.35 9.34 -16.33
C GLY A 118 2.83 9.08 -16.02
N ASP A 119 3.67 8.85 -17.02
CA ASP A 119 5.13 8.67 -16.96
C ASP A 119 5.70 7.78 -15.82
N VAL A 120 4.89 6.92 -15.20
CA VAL A 120 5.36 6.04 -14.14
C VAL A 120 5.95 4.76 -14.74
N ARG A 121 7.06 4.31 -14.16
CA ARG A 121 7.69 3.00 -14.38
C ARG A 121 6.67 1.84 -14.49
N PRO A 122 6.81 0.93 -15.48
CA PRO A 122 5.94 -0.24 -15.62
C PRO A 122 5.76 -1.07 -14.34
N GLU A 123 6.82 -1.16 -13.54
CA GLU A 123 6.91 -1.89 -12.27
C GLU A 123 5.88 -1.36 -11.26
N CYS A 124 5.67 -0.05 -11.19
CA CYS A 124 4.65 0.56 -10.32
C CYS A 124 3.24 0.12 -10.72
N ARG A 125 2.97 0.05 -12.03
CA ARG A 125 1.68 -0.43 -12.53
C ARG A 125 1.49 -1.91 -12.22
N GLY A 126 2.53 -2.72 -12.39
CA GLY A 126 2.51 -4.15 -12.08
C GLY A 126 2.20 -4.39 -10.60
N LEU A 127 2.96 -3.77 -9.72
CA LEU A 127 2.82 -3.91 -8.26
C LEU A 127 1.44 -3.43 -7.77
N ALA A 128 0.98 -2.26 -8.25
CA ALA A 128 -0.35 -1.76 -7.91
C ALA A 128 -1.47 -2.72 -8.37
N ARG A 129 -1.34 -3.29 -9.58
CA ARG A 129 -2.33 -4.25 -10.12
C ARG A 129 -2.36 -5.54 -9.32
N ALA A 130 -1.20 -6.09 -8.96
CA ALA A 130 -1.10 -7.29 -8.13
C ALA A 130 -1.73 -7.07 -6.74
N ALA A 131 -1.43 -5.92 -6.11
CA ALA A 131 -2.00 -5.56 -4.82
C ALA A 131 -3.53 -5.40 -4.89
N VAL A 132 -4.06 -4.73 -5.92
CA VAL A 132 -5.52 -4.56 -6.12
C VAL A 132 -6.22 -5.90 -6.35
N ARG A 133 -5.54 -6.88 -6.94
CA ARG A 133 -6.03 -8.27 -7.09
C ARG A 133 -5.88 -9.11 -5.83
N LEU A 134 -5.23 -8.58 -4.78
CA LEU A 134 -4.84 -9.30 -3.57
C LEU A 134 -4.00 -10.55 -3.87
N ASP A 135 -3.18 -10.46 -4.91
CA ASP A 135 -2.30 -11.53 -5.35
C ASP A 135 -0.97 -11.44 -4.58
N ALA A 136 -0.99 -11.93 -3.33
CA ALA A 136 0.15 -11.87 -2.42
C ALA A 136 1.44 -12.47 -3.02
N PRO A 137 1.44 -13.68 -3.64
CA PRO A 137 2.63 -14.21 -4.28
C PRO A 137 3.17 -13.29 -5.38
N ALA A 138 2.30 -12.77 -6.27
CA ALA A 138 2.73 -11.85 -7.31
C ALA A 138 3.32 -10.55 -6.74
N VAL A 139 2.78 -10.03 -5.62
CA VAL A 139 3.35 -8.87 -4.93
C VAL A 139 4.75 -9.19 -4.39
N GLU A 140 4.94 -10.36 -3.78
CA GLU A 140 6.25 -10.78 -3.28
C GLU A 140 7.29 -10.93 -4.40
N ASP A 141 6.92 -11.61 -5.48
CA ASP A 141 7.80 -11.82 -6.63
C ASP A 141 8.20 -10.49 -7.29
N LEU A 142 7.23 -9.59 -7.48
CA LEU A 142 7.51 -8.26 -8.05
C LEU A 142 8.40 -7.42 -7.13
N LEU A 143 8.18 -7.44 -5.81
CA LEU A 143 9.04 -6.74 -4.86
C LEU A 143 10.46 -7.31 -4.87
N ALA A 144 10.60 -8.64 -4.86
CA ALA A 144 11.91 -9.30 -4.90
C ALA A 144 12.67 -8.98 -6.19
N ALA A 145 12.01 -9.09 -7.35
CA ALA A 145 12.59 -8.74 -8.64
C ALA A 145 13.01 -7.27 -8.70
N THR A 146 12.12 -6.36 -8.29
CA THR A 146 12.42 -4.91 -8.29
C THR A 146 13.62 -4.57 -7.40
N LEU A 147 13.70 -5.16 -6.20
CA LEU A 147 14.81 -4.95 -5.27
C LEU A 147 16.13 -5.53 -5.81
N ALA A 148 16.09 -6.71 -6.44
CA ALA A 148 17.26 -7.35 -7.02
C ALA A 148 17.80 -6.58 -8.24
N GLU A 149 16.90 -6.07 -9.10
CA GLU A 149 17.26 -5.40 -10.35
C GLU A 149 17.70 -3.95 -10.14
N LEU A 150 16.98 -3.19 -9.29
CA LEU A 150 17.22 -1.75 -9.14
C LEU A 150 18.08 -1.40 -7.91
N GLY A 151 18.22 -2.34 -6.97
CA GLY A 151 18.76 -2.08 -5.63
C GLY A 151 17.77 -1.31 -4.74
N LEU A 152 17.97 -1.37 -3.42
CA LEU A 152 17.02 -0.87 -2.43
C LEU A 152 16.67 0.62 -2.61
N LEU A 153 17.67 1.50 -2.73
CA LEU A 153 17.44 2.94 -2.80
C LEU A 153 16.56 3.32 -4.00
N THR A 154 16.91 2.81 -5.17
CA THR A 154 16.19 3.09 -6.44
C THR A 154 14.81 2.42 -6.43
N ALA A 155 14.72 1.16 -6.00
CA ALA A 155 13.44 0.44 -5.87
C ALA A 155 12.47 1.18 -4.94
N TRP A 156 12.97 1.69 -3.80
CA TRP A 156 12.15 2.46 -2.88
C TRP A 156 11.66 3.78 -3.49
N GLU A 157 12.59 4.59 -3.99
CA GLU A 157 12.32 5.96 -4.45
C GLU A 157 11.48 5.99 -5.74
N GLU A 158 11.69 5.04 -6.65
CA GLU A 158 11.10 5.07 -7.98
C GLU A 158 9.93 4.09 -8.17
N VAL A 159 9.80 3.07 -7.31
CA VAL A 159 8.75 2.03 -7.46
C VAL A 159 7.87 1.89 -6.22
N ILE A 160 8.44 1.51 -5.08
CA ILE A 160 7.69 1.11 -3.89
C ILE A 160 6.95 2.30 -3.29
N ALA A 161 7.66 3.40 -2.96
CA ALA A 161 7.04 4.57 -2.37
C ALA A 161 6.02 5.22 -3.32
N PRO A 162 6.30 5.43 -4.62
CA PRO A 162 5.28 5.90 -5.57
C PRO A 162 4.05 5.01 -5.64
N THR A 163 4.21 3.68 -5.57
CA THR A 163 3.07 2.74 -5.56
C THR A 163 2.24 2.87 -4.29
N LEU A 164 2.87 2.92 -3.11
CA LEU A 164 2.20 3.15 -1.83
C LEU A 164 1.41 4.47 -1.83
N HIS A 165 2.02 5.56 -2.33
CA HIS A 165 1.35 6.85 -2.46
C HIS A 165 0.17 6.80 -3.44
N ALA A 166 0.31 6.11 -4.58
CA ALA A 166 -0.76 5.99 -5.56
C ALA A 166 -1.97 5.20 -5.01
N VAL A 167 -1.71 4.15 -4.24
CA VAL A 167 -2.75 3.37 -3.54
C VAL A 167 -3.40 4.24 -2.44
N GLY A 168 -2.62 4.96 -1.64
CA GLY A 168 -3.10 5.84 -0.57
C GLY A 168 -3.91 7.06 -1.07
N ARG A 169 -3.50 7.73 -2.16
CA ARG A 169 -4.27 8.87 -2.72
C ARG A 169 -5.64 8.45 -3.28
N LYS A 170 -5.73 7.24 -3.83
CA LYS A 170 -7.01 6.70 -4.31
C LYS A 170 -7.96 6.33 -3.18
N TRP A 171 -7.44 6.00 -2.01
CA TRP A 171 -8.20 5.80 -0.78
C TRP A 171 -8.84 7.10 -0.29
N ALA A 172 -8.06 8.20 -0.21
CA ALA A 172 -8.54 9.51 0.23
C ALA A 172 -9.76 10.04 -0.58
N SER A 173 -9.93 9.57 -1.81
CA SER A 173 -11.05 9.93 -2.70
C SER A 173 -12.17 8.88 -2.78
N ALA A 174 -11.99 7.67 -2.25
CA ALA A 174 -12.93 6.55 -2.40
C ALA A 174 -13.49 5.95 -1.08
N GLY A 175 -13.09 6.48 0.08
CA GLY A 175 -13.48 5.98 1.41
C GLY A 175 -12.84 4.63 1.74
N GLU A 176 -13.39 3.84 2.68
CA GLU A 176 -12.87 2.52 3.17
C GLU A 176 -12.75 1.40 2.11
N ARG A 177 -12.98 1.70 0.83
CA ARG A 177 -12.73 0.79 -0.28
C ARG A 177 -11.20 0.73 -0.44
N TYR A 178 -10.56 -0.43 -0.25
CA TYR A 178 -9.12 -0.74 -0.42
C TYR A 178 -8.24 -0.83 0.85
N VAL A 179 -8.82 -0.82 2.05
CA VAL A 179 -8.06 -1.07 3.29
C VAL A 179 -7.32 -2.41 3.24
N GLU A 180 -7.95 -3.44 2.66
CA GLU A 180 -7.35 -4.75 2.43
C GLU A 180 -6.13 -4.72 1.50
N VAL A 181 -6.12 -3.81 0.51
CA VAL A 181 -5.01 -3.64 -0.45
C VAL A 181 -3.85 -2.92 0.21
N GLU A 182 -4.13 -1.87 0.99
CA GLU A 182 -3.12 -1.13 1.74
C GLU A 182 -2.39 -2.02 2.74
N HIS A 183 -3.15 -2.78 3.53
CA HIS A 183 -2.56 -3.71 4.50
C HIS A 183 -1.73 -4.79 3.82
N LEU A 184 -2.24 -5.42 2.75
CA LEU A 184 -1.50 -6.43 2.01
C LEU A 184 -0.20 -5.84 1.45
N LEU A 185 -0.28 -4.71 0.74
CA LEU A 185 0.90 -4.09 0.13
C LEU A 185 1.92 -3.69 1.20
N SER A 186 1.48 -3.02 2.27
CA SER A 186 2.35 -2.58 3.36
C SER A 186 3.02 -3.76 4.08
N TRP A 187 2.27 -4.84 4.31
CA TRP A 187 2.80 -6.07 4.92
C TRP A 187 3.91 -6.71 4.07
N HIS A 188 3.68 -6.87 2.77
CA HIS A 188 4.68 -7.48 1.89
C HIS A 188 5.88 -6.56 1.65
N VAL A 189 5.69 -5.24 1.58
CA VAL A 189 6.80 -4.28 1.55
C VAL A 189 7.64 -4.37 2.84
N SER A 190 7.01 -4.37 4.02
CA SER A 190 7.71 -4.53 5.30
C SER A 190 8.49 -5.84 5.34
N SER A 191 7.87 -6.94 4.91
CA SER A 191 8.49 -8.26 4.86
C SER A 191 9.69 -8.30 3.91
N ALA A 192 9.60 -7.66 2.75
CA ALA A 192 10.70 -7.56 1.80
C ALA A 192 11.87 -6.75 2.36
N LEU A 193 11.61 -5.59 2.97
CA LEU A 193 12.64 -4.73 3.56
C LEU A 193 13.35 -5.41 4.74
N ARG A 194 12.63 -6.16 5.57
CA ARG A 194 13.21 -6.90 6.72
C ARG A 194 14.16 -8.01 6.30
N ARG A 195 14.04 -8.55 5.09
CA ARG A 195 14.98 -9.54 4.53
C ARG A 195 16.30 -8.92 4.07
N ILE A 196 16.34 -7.61 3.82
CA ILE A 196 17.54 -6.87 3.40
C ILE A 196 18.33 -6.46 4.64
N ARG A 197 18.87 -7.44 5.39
CA ARG A 197 19.78 -7.16 6.49
C ARG A 197 20.94 -8.15 6.53
N PRO A 198 22.18 -7.71 6.29
CA PRO A 198 23.33 -8.48 6.72
C PRO A 198 23.34 -8.57 8.26
N ALA A 199 23.80 -9.70 8.80
CA ALA A 199 24.04 -9.80 10.23
C ALA A 199 25.15 -8.79 10.60
N PRO A 200 24.89 -7.81 11.49
CA PRO A 200 25.93 -6.86 11.85
C PRO A 200 27.04 -7.61 12.60
N GLU A 201 28.29 -7.40 12.17
CA GLU A 201 29.43 -7.62 13.04
C GLU A 201 29.27 -6.69 14.26
N ARG A 202 29.47 -7.21 15.48
CA ARG A 202 29.27 -6.44 16.71
C ARG A 202 30.39 -5.42 16.87
N LEU A 203 30.34 -4.34 16.11
CA LEU A 203 31.25 -3.21 16.25
C LEU A 203 30.85 -2.38 17.49
N PRO A 204 31.79 -2.06 18.39
CA PRO A 204 31.52 -1.23 19.56
C PRO A 204 31.42 0.25 19.16
N ALA A 205 30.36 0.60 18.43
CA ALA A 205 30.07 1.98 18.03
C ALA A 205 28.68 2.41 18.55
N PRO A 206 28.51 3.68 18.97
CA PRO A 206 27.19 4.16 19.38
C PRO A 206 26.22 4.11 18.19
N PRO A 207 24.96 3.69 18.41
CA PRO A 207 24.02 3.47 17.34
C PRO A 207 23.46 4.75 16.74
N VAL A 208 22.78 4.59 15.61
CA VAL A 208 21.71 5.49 15.16
C VAL A 208 20.36 4.93 15.63
N LEU A 209 19.59 5.74 16.34
CA LEU A 209 18.22 5.38 16.72
C LEU A 209 17.23 5.85 15.66
N LEU A 210 16.27 5.01 15.33
CA LEU A 210 15.20 5.27 14.37
C LEU A 210 13.85 5.10 15.09
N ALA A 211 13.06 6.17 15.17
CA ALA A 211 11.76 6.15 15.84
C ALA A 211 10.70 6.92 15.03
N CYS A 212 9.49 6.38 15.00
CA CYS A 212 8.30 7.12 14.61
C CYS A 212 7.75 7.87 15.82
N ALA A 213 7.33 9.13 15.62
CA ALA A 213 6.78 9.97 16.68
C ALA A 213 5.53 9.32 17.35
N PRO A 214 5.17 9.69 18.58
CA PRO A 214 3.95 9.20 19.22
C PRO A 214 2.72 9.33 18.31
N GLY A 215 1.94 8.25 18.23
CA GLY A 215 0.76 8.18 17.34
C GLY A 215 1.07 7.97 15.86
N GLU A 216 2.34 8.00 15.43
CA GLU A 216 2.73 7.78 14.03
C GLU A 216 2.79 6.30 13.68
N GLN A 217 1.88 5.85 12.81
CA GLN A 217 1.78 4.46 12.36
C GLN A 217 2.49 4.19 11.03
N HIS A 218 2.86 5.22 10.27
CA HIS A 218 3.52 5.06 8.97
C HIS A 218 5.02 4.75 9.17
N SER A 219 5.36 3.48 9.36
CA SER A 219 6.73 3.05 9.67
C SER A 219 7.56 2.61 8.47
N LEU A 220 6.95 2.32 7.31
CA LEU A 220 7.67 1.78 6.14
C LEU A 220 8.87 2.63 5.69
N PRO A 221 8.81 3.98 5.66
CA PRO A 221 9.98 4.80 5.33
C PRO A 221 11.15 4.58 6.30
N MET A 222 10.86 4.32 7.57
CA MET A 222 11.88 4.02 8.59
C MET A 222 12.41 2.60 8.46
N GLU A 223 11.60 1.65 8.01
CA GLU A 223 12.07 0.30 7.67
C GLU A 223 12.99 0.31 6.46
N ALA A 224 12.66 1.10 5.43
CA ALA A 224 13.50 1.28 4.25
C ALA A 224 14.84 1.95 4.61
N LEU A 225 14.80 2.97 5.46
CA LEU A 225 16.01 3.58 6.02
C LEU A 225 16.84 2.59 6.84
N THR A 226 16.19 1.75 7.65
CA THR A 226 16.90 0.73 8.43
C THR A 226 17.62 -0.27 7.54
N ALA A 227 16.96 -0.75 6.48
CA ALA A 227 17.54 -1.67 5.51
C ALA A 227 18.74 -1.01 4.78
N ALA A 228 18.58 0.23 4.32
CA ALA A 228 19.62 0.94 3.58
C ALA A 228 20.86 1.24 4.44
N LEU A 229 20.68 1.60 5.71
CA LEU A 229 21.80 1.78 6.64
C LEU A 229 22.44 0.44 7.03
N GLY A 230 21.66 -0.65 7.03
CA GLY A 230 22.15 -2.01 7.25
C GLY A 230 23.10 -2.48 6.15
N GLU A 231 22.81 -2.17 4.88
CA GLU A 231 23.72 -2.40 3.74
C GLU A 231 25.06 -1.65 3.89
N ARG A 232 25.10 -0.60 4.73
CA ARG A 232 26.30 0.20 5.03
C ARG A 232 26.98 -0.19 6.35
N ALA A 233 26.58 -1.32 6.93
CA ALA A 233 27.09 -1.84 8.21
C ALA A 233 27.03 -0.82 9.37
N LEU A 234 26.08 0.13 9.33
CA LEU A 234 25.88 1.06 10.42
C LEU A 234 25.08 0.41 11.57
N PRO A 235 25.46 0.61 12.84
CA PRO A 235 24.72 0.08 13.98
C PRO A 235 23.40 0.85 14.14
N VAL A 236 22.30 0.27 13.67
CA VAL A 236 20.97 0.90 13.72
C VAL A 236 20.03 0.17 14.68
N ARG A 237 19.28 0.94 15.47
CA ARG A 237 18.22 0.44 16.36
C ARG A 237 16.89 1.11 15.98
N MET A 238 15.97 0.34 15.41
CA MET A 238 14.65 0.80 14.99
C MET A 238 13.57 0.32 15.97
N PHE A 239 12.75 1.26 16.46
CA PHE A 239 11.79 1.00 17.55
C PHE A 239 10.34 0.77 17.10
N GLY A 240 10.08 0.76 15.79
CA GLY A 240 8.74 0.57 15.27
C GLY A 240 7.90 1.85 15.21
N PRO A 241 6.60 1.71 14.92
CA PRO A 241 5.65 2.82 14.93
C PRO A 241 5.37 3.33 16.36
N ALA A 242 4.90 4.58 16.45
CA ALA A 242 4.29 5.18 17.64
C ALA A 242 5.06 5.01 18.96
N LEU A 243 6.38 5.21 18.96
CA LEU A 243 7.18 5.12 20.18
C LEU A 243 6.78 6.23 21.16
N PRO A 244 6.36 5.92 22.41
CA PRO A 244 6.07 6.94 23.41
C PRO A 244 7.27 7.83 23.72
N SER A 245 7.02 9.11 23.99
CA SER A 245 8.06 10.12 24.25
C SER A 245 9.04 9.68 25.33
N ASP A 246 8.53 9.25 26.50
CA ASP A 246 9.37 8.85 27.63
C ASP A 246 10.27 7.66 27.30
N ALA A 247 9.76 6.72 26.50
CA ALA A 247 10.53 5.57 26.03
C ALA A 247 11.65 5.99 25.07
N LEU A 248 11.41 6.99 24.21
CA LEU A 248 12.44 7.58 23.35
C LEU A 248 13.51 8.29 24.19
N HIS A 249 13.13 9.12 25.16
CA HIS A 249 14.09 9.79 26.05
C HIS A 249 14.99 8.78 26.77
N GLU A 250 14.39 7.72 27.29
CA GLU A 250 15.11 6.67 28.01
C GLU A 250 16.05 5.89 27.10
N ALA A 251 15.63 5.57 25.88
CA ALA A 251 16.48 4.94 24.88
C ALA A 251 17.72 5.79 24.56
N VAL A 252 17.55 7.11 24.40
CA VAL A 252 18.67 8.03 24.13
C VAL A 252 19.65 8.07 25.31
N ARG A 253 19.15 8.23 26.55
CA ARG A 253 20.00 8.26 27.75
C ARG A 253 20.79 6.96 27.95
N ARG A 254 20.15 5.81 27.73
CA ARG A 254 20.77 4.49 27.93
C ARG A 254 21.81 4.15 26.86
N THR A 255 21.57 4.56 25.63
CA THR A 255 22.39 4.10 24.49
C THR A 255 23.43 5.11 24.01
N GLY A 256 23.31 6.37 24.42
CA GLY A 256 24.21 7.45 24.00
C GLY A 256 24.42 7.49 22.48
N PRO A 257 23.35 7.57 21.68
CA PRO A 257 23.43 7.37 20.24
C PRO A 257 24.15 8.53 19.53
N ARG A 258 24.75 8.25 18.37
CA ARG A 258 25.33 9.31 17.52
C ARG A 258 24.24 10.20 16.93
N ALA A 259 23.13 9.60 16.54
CA ALA A 259 21.99 10.29 15.97
C ALA A 259 20.67 9.66 16.38
N VAL A 260 19.63 10.48 16.43
CA VAL A 260 18.23 10.07 16.56
C VAL A 260 17.50 10.58 15.32
N VAL A 261 16.90 9.68 14.55
CA VAL A 261 16.00 10.04 13.46
C VAL A 261 14.57 9.93 13.94
N LEU A 262 13.83 11.03 13.87
CA LEU A 262 12.44 11.12 14.31
C LEU A 262 11.52 11.31 13.09
N TRP A 263 10.66 10.32 12.86
CA TRP A 263 9.73 10.29 11.74
C TRP A 263 8.34 10.83 12.08
N ALA A 264 7.80 11.67 11.20
CA ALA A 264 6.40 12.09 11.18
C ALA A 264 5.88 12.18 9.74
N GLN A 265 4.79 11.46 9.44
CA GLN A 265 4.09 11.49 8.16
C GLN A 265 3.22 12.75 8.04
N SER A 266 2.59 13.20 9.13
CA SER A 266 1.70 14.35 9.13
C SER A 266 2.16 15.40 10.14
N ARG A 267 1.60 16.61 10.03
CA ARG A 267 1.87 17.67 11.01
C ARG A 267 1.30 17.37 12.39
N THR A 268 0.28 16.51 12.47
CA THR A 268 -0.36 16.15 13.73
C THR A 268 0.54 15.27 14.58
N THR A 269 1.39 14.45 13.94
CA THR A 269 2.39 13.61 14.61
C THR A 269 3.76 14.29 14.74
N ALA A 270 4.00 15.39 14.02
CA ALA A 270 5.22 16.19 14.09
C ALA A 270 5.27 17.09 15.33
N ASP A 271 5.59 16.52 16.50
CA ASP A 271 5.69 17.25 17.76
C ASP A 271 7.04 17.99 17.91
N ALA A 272 7.02 19.31 17.74
CA ALA A 272 8.20 20.17 17.92
C ALA A 272 8.69 20.25 19.38
N SER A 273 7.83 20.01 20.38
CA SER A 273 8.23 19.93 21.79
C SER A 273 9.05 18.67 22.04
N LEU A 274 8.58 17.53 21.54
CA LEU A 274 9.32 16.27 21.58
C LEU A 274 10.68 16.43 20.89
N ALA A 275 10.72 16.98 19.67
CA ALA A 275 11.97 17.23 18.96
C ALA A 275 12.96 18.07 19.80
N ARG A 276 12.51 19.19 20.38
CA ARG A 276 13.33 20.03 21.26
C ARG A 276 13.86 19.27 22.47
N SER A 277 12.99 18.52 23.13
CA SER A 277 13.35 17.75 24.33
C SER A 277 14.39 16.66 24.03
N VAL A 278 14.29 16.01 22.87
CA VAL A 278 15.24 14.97 22.43
C VAL A 278 16.60 15.58 22.05
N ALA A 279 16.61 16.71 21.32
CA ALA A 279 17.84 17.42 20.97
C ALA A 279 18.61 17.93 22.21
N GLY A 280 17.89 18.24 23.30
CA GLY A 280 18.48 18.69 24.56
C GLY A 280 18.98 17.59 25.48
N ILE A 281 18.84 16.30 25.13
CA ILE A 281 19.29 15.21 26.00
C ILE A 281 20.82 15.16 26.01
N GLU A 282 21.38 15.29 27.20
CA GLU A 282 22.78 14.95 27.47
C GLU A 282 22.89 13.55 28.04
N TRP A 283 23.92 12.81 27.63
CA TRP A 283 24.21 11.47 28.12
C TRP A 283 25.70 11.31 28.45
N GLY A 284 26.09 10.23 29.15
CA GLY A 284 27.47 10.04 29.65
C GLY A 284 27.70 10.64 31.05
N PRO A 285 28.86 10.48 31.69
CA PRO A 285 29.13 11.00 33.04
C PRO A 285 29.37 12.53 33.05
N ARG A 286 29.35 13.15 34.25
CA ARG A 286 29.73 14.56 34.41
C ARG A 286 31.17 14.77 33.90
N GLY A 287 31.39 15.76 33.03
CA GLY A 287 32.69 16.06 32.40
C GLY A 287 32.94 15.38 31.05
N ALA A 288 32.10 14.42 30.64
CA ALA A 288 32.14 13.79 29.31
C ALA A 288 30.74 13.65 28.73
N ARG A 289 29.95 14.74 28.82
CA ARG A 289 28.59 14.77 28.30
C ARG A 289 28.62 14.71 26.77
N GLY A 290 27.93 13.71 26.24
CA GLY A 290 27.64 13.57 24.81
C GLY A 290 26.27 14.13 24.49
N HIS A 291 26.07 14.46 23.21
CA HIS A 291 24.77 14.78 22.65
C HIS A 291 24.59 14.04 21.33
N SER A 292 23.35 13.71 21.03
CA SER A 292 22.95 13.10 19.77
C SER A 292 22.64 14.17 18.74
N ALA A 293 22.96 13.93 17.46
CA ALA A 293 22.34 14.72 16.39
C ALA A 293 20.85 14.34 16.27
N LEU A 294 19.96 15.31 16.08
CA LEU A 294 18.55 15.06 15.82
C LEU A 294 18.26 15.24 14.32
N LEU A 295 17.70 14.21 13.69
CA LEU A 295 17.38 14.20 12.28
C LEU A 295 15.86 14.07 12.11
N LEU A 296 15.21 15.12 11.63
CA LEU A 296 13.76 15.15 11.43
C LEU A 296 13.44 14.60 10.04
N ALA A 297 12.70 13.50 9.97
CA ALA A 297 12.38 12.82 8.72
C ALA A 297 10.87 12.81 8.48
N GLY A 298 10.50 13.03 7.21
CA GLY A 298 9.13 12.92 6.75
C GLY A 298 8.41 14.24 6.48
N PRO A 299 7.25 14.16 5.80
CA PRO A 299 6.51 15.34 5.37
C PRO A 299 5.83 16.10 6.51
N GLY A 300 5.66 15.49 7.68
CA GLY A 300 5.10 16.16 8.86
C GLY A 300 5.92 17.38 9.32
N TRP A 301 7.22 17.36 9.07
CA TRP A 301 8.15 18.45 9.39
C TRP A 301 8.25 19.55 8.32
N SER A 302 7.37 19.55 7.32
CA SER A 302 7.39 20.54 6.24
C SER A 302 6.98 21.93 6.74
N ALA A 303 7.86 22.91 6.55
CA ALA A 303 7.54 24.32 6.79
C ALA A 303 6.55 24.81 5.72
N GLY A 304 5.29 25.04 6.10
CA GLY A 304 4.32 25.66 5.19
C GLY A 304 3.08 26.16 5.93
N SER A 305 3.01 27.45 6.24
CA SER A 305 1.94 28.16 6.99
C SER A 305 2.01 28.11 8.52
N ALA A 306 3.17 28.39 9.10
CA ALA A 306 3.19 29.19 10.32
C ALA A 306 3.24 30.67 9.90
N SER A 307 2.09 31.20 9.44
CA SER A 307 1.84 32.62 9.61
C SER A 307 1.50 32.82 11.09
N ALA A 308 2.23 33.71 11.74
CA ALA A 308 1.96 34.25 13.07
C ALA A 308 2.06 33.28 14.27
N SER A 309 3.28 32.84 14.60
CA SER A 309 3.77 32.82 15.99
C SER A 309 5.29 32.57 16.01
N ALA A 310 6.02 33.66 16.18
CA ALA A 310 7.30 33.83 16.88
C ALA A 310 8.34 32.69 16.90
N SER A 311 9.53 33.02 16.39
CA SER A 311 10.78 32.90 17.16
C SER A 311 11.07 31.54 17.84
N ALA A 312 11.35 30.51 17.06
CA ALA A 312 12.20 29.42 17.55
C ALA A 312 13.54 29.49 16.80
N ALA A 313 14.62 29.81 17.51
CA ALA A 313 15.97 29.70 16.98
C ALA A 313 16.18 28.28 16.41
N PRO A 314 17.02 28.12 15.36
CA PRO A 314 17.38 26.80 14.85
C PRO A 314 17.87 25.94 16.02
N LEU A 315 17.28 24.76 16.19
CA LEU A 315 17.73 23.87 17.25
C LEU A 315 19.14 23.39 16.93
N PRO A 316 20.08 23.47 17.89
CA PRO A 316 21.45 23.03 17.65
C PRO A 316 21.42 21.55 17.26
N ARG A 317 22.25 21.18 16.27
CA ARG A 317 22.42 19.79 15.79
C ARG A 317 21.14 19.13 15.31
N THR A 318 20.16 19.92 14.86
CA THR A 318 18.93 19.43 14.23
C THR A 318 18.98 19.66 12.73
N GLU A 319 18.79 18.60 11.95
CA GLU A 319 18.74 18.67 10.49
C GLU A 319 17.50 17.94 9.96
N ARG A 320 16.98 18.39 8.81
CA ARG A 320 15.85 17.75 8.14
C ARG A 320 16.34 16.83 7.02
N LEU A 321 15.81 15.61 6.95
CA LEU A 321 16.13 14.64 5.90
C LEU A 321 15.13 14.74 4.73
N PHE A 322 15.62 14.59 3.51
CA PHE A 322 14.83 14.70 2.27
C PHE A 322 14.96 13.46 1.38
N GLY A 323 13.99 12.54 1.46
CA GLY A 323 14.08 11.28 0.73
C GLY A 323 15.09 10.31 1.34
N LEU A 324 15.10 9.07 0.83
CA LEU A 324 15.84 7.97 1.44
C LEU A 324 17.35 8.12 1.19
N ARG A 325 17.74 8.37 -0.07
CA ARG A 325 19.15 8.45 -0.48
C ARG A 325 19.92 9.57 0.22
N SER A 326 19.35 10.78 0.28
CA SER A 326 20.01 11.88 0.99
C SER A 326 20.05 11.62 2.50
N GLY A 327 19.00 11.01 3.06
CA GLY A 327 18.95 10.64 4.48
C GLY A 327 20.07 9.67 4.87
N VAL A 328 20.33 8.66 4.04
CA VAL A 328 21.45 7.72 4.23
C VAL A 328 22.78 8.47 4.23
N ALA A 329 23.02 9.34 3.25
CA ALA A 329 24.27 10.09 3.14
C ALA A 329 24.53 11.02 4.35
N VAL A 330 23.50 11.71 4.84
CA VAL A 330 23.59 12.55 6.05
C VAL A 330 23.92 11.70 7.28
N ILE A 331 23.24 10.57 7.45
CA ILE A 331 23.46 9.67 8.59
C ILE A 331 24.87 9.06 8.55
N GLU A 332 25.38 8.69 7.38
CA GLU A 332 26.76 8.24 7.21
C GLU A 332 27.77 9.32 7.60
N ALA A 333 27.52 10.57 7.23
CA ALA A 333 28.37 11.70 7.62
C ALA A 333 28.39 11.89 9.15
N VAL A 334 27.22 11.89 9.78
CA VAL A 334 27.09 11.99 11.25
C VAL A 334 27.72 10.78 11.95
N ALA A 335 27.53 9.58 11.41
CA ALA A 335 28.15 8.36 11.92
C ALA A 335 29.68 8.40 11.82
N ALA A 336 30.24 9.08 10.82
CA ALA A 336 31.67 9.35 10.68
C ALA A 336 32.17 10.52 11.57
N GLY A 337 31.31 11.14 12.37
CA GLY A 337 31.67 12.28 13.24
C GLY A 337 31.66 13.64 12.53
N ARG A 338 31.19 13.70 11.27
CA ARG A 338 30.97 14.94 10.54
C ARG A 338 29.57 15.44 10.85
N PHE A 339 29.47 16.38 11.79
CA PHE A 339 28.19 17.00 12.12
C PHE A 339 27.80 18.04 11.06
N PRO A 340 26.51 18.16 10.72
CA PRO A 340 26.04 19.24 9.88
C PRO A 340 26.38 20.59 10.52
N SER A 341 27.10 21.43 9.78
CA SER A 341 27.33 22.83 10.18
C SER A 341 25.96 23.52 10.19
N THR A 342 25.59 24.10 11.33
CA THR A 342 24.49 25.05 11.41
C THR A 342 24.88 26.30 10.62
N ALA A 343 24.68 26.26 9.30
CA ALA A 343 24.90 27.38 8.41
C ALA A 343 23.75 27.47 7.40
N ALA A 344 23.19 28.68 7.34
CA ALA A 344 22.02 29.09 6.57
C ALA A 344 22.06 28.69 5.08
N GLY A 345 20.87 28.42 4.54
CA GLY A 345 20.57 28.59 3.12
C GLY A 345 21.31 27.66 2.16
N ARG A 346 20.76 26.47 1.91
CA ARG A 346 20.91 25.81 0.60
C ARG A 346 19.53 25.53 0.04
N GLY A 347 19.33 26.06 -1.17
CA GLY A 347 18.03 26.23 -1.82
C GLY A 347 17.28 24.93 -2.04
N ALA A 348 15.96 25.07 -2.06
CA ALA A 348 15.03 24.04 -2.47
C ALA A 348 15.39 23.48 -3.86
N PRO A 349 15.44 22.16 -4.04
CA PRO A 349 15.21 21.54 -5.33
C PRO A 349 13.76 21.08 -5.44
N ALA A 350 13.15 21.48 -6.56
CA ALA A 350 11.91 21.05 -7.20
C ALA A 350 10.89 20.25 -6.37
N ALA A 351 9.76 20.91 -6.10
CA ALA A 351 8.48 20.26 -5.88
C ALA A 351 8.15 19.35 -7.08
N TYR A 352 7.98 18.06 -6.85
CA TYR A 352 7.21 17.22 -7.76
C TYR A 352 5.74 17.29 -7.34
N GLY A 353 4.94 17.82 -8.27
CA GLY A 353 3.55 18.22 -8.08
C GLY A 353 2.57 17.07 -7.81
N SER A 354 1.49 17.48 -7.15
CA SER A 354 0.10 16.99 -7.10
C SER A 354 -0.21 15.53 -7.45
#